data_AF-A0A1L8MKD0-F1
#
_entry.id   AF-A0A1L8MKD0-F1
#
_cell.length_a   1.000
_cell.length_b   1.000
_cell.length_c   1.000
_cell.angle_alpha   90.00
_cell.angle_beta   90.00
_cell.angle_gamma   90.00
#
_symmetry.space_group_name_H-M   'P 1'
#
loop_
_entity.id
_entity.type
_entity.pdbx_description
1 polymer ?
#
loop_
_entity_poly.entity_id
_entity_poly.type
_entity_poly.pdbx_seq_one_letter_code
_entity_poly.pdbx_strand_id
1 'polypeptide(L)' 'MLKKGEFTMVFTTKHYIVDVWYRRVANGICDFEDVPKLFNLREVVKELLDQKVTDQPISE' A
#
# COMPACT_ATOMS: atom_id res chain seq x y z
N MET A 1 6.11 -33.32 7.18
CA MET A 1 5.84 -33.13 5.74
C MET A 1 5.03 -31.85 5.59
N LEU A 2 5.63 -30.75 5.10
CA LEU A 2 4.87 -29.56 4.75
C LEU A 2 4.24 -29.80 3.38
N LYS A 3 2.90 -29.90 3.32
CA LYS A 3 2.18 -29.81 2.05
C LYS A 3 2.56 -28.47 1.41
N LYS A 4 3.02 -28.48 0.16
CA LYS A 4 3.14 -27.27 -0.66
C LYS A 4 1.72 -26.70 -0.87
N GLY A 5 1.23 -25.95 0.11
CA GLY A 5 0.03 -25.15 -0.04
C GLY A 5 0.38 -23.93 -0.86
N GLU A 6 -0.48 -23.57 -1.81
CA GLU A 6 -0.39 -22.28 -2.49
C GLU A 6 -0.55 -21.17 -1.45
N PHE A 7 0.56 -20.50 -1.13
CA PHE A 7 0.53 -19.34 -0.25
C PHE A 7 0.02 -18.14 -1.06
N THR A 8 -1.25 -17.80 -0.85
CA THR A 8 -1.79 -16.52 -1.33
C THR A 8 -1.58 -15.48 -0.24
N MET A 9 -0.68 -14.53 -0.46
CA MET A 9 -0.48 -13.41 0.45
C MET A 9 -1.54 -12.34 0.14
N VAL A 10 -2.22 -11.85 1.18
CA VAL A 10 -3.18 -10.75 1.09
C VAL A 10 -2.73 -9.63 2.00
N PHE A 11 -2.32 -8.51 1.42
CA PHE A 11 -1.96 -7.31 2.15
C PHE A 11 -3.20 -6.57 2.64
N THR A 12 -3.00 -5.80 3.71
CA THR A 12 -4.00 -4.90 4.32
C THR A 12 -3.28 -3.61 4.72
N THR A 13 -4.02 -2.53 4.92
CA THR A 13 -3.47 -1.21 5.31
C THR A 13 -2.65 -1.23 6.61
N LYS A 14 -2.75 -2.30 7.41
CA LYS A 14 -1.98 -2.52 8.64
C LYS A 14 -0.61 -3.15 8.42
N HIS A 15 -0.32 -3.65 7.23
CA HIS A 15 0.97 -4.29 6.93
C HIS A 15 2.07 -3.25 6.74
N TYR A 16 3.23 -3.48 7.36
CA TYR A 16 4.37 -2.56 7.29
C TYR A 16 4.82 -2.25 5.85
N ILE A 17 4.80 -3.25 4.96
CA ILE A 17 5.16 -3.04 3.55
C ILE A 17 4.22 -2.07 2.83
N VAL A 18 2.92 -2.10 3.15
CA VAL A 18 1.94 -1.16 2.59
C VAL A 18 2.24 0.25 3.07
N ASP A 19 2.49 0.42 4.38
CA ASP A 19 2.81 1.70 5.00
C ASP A 19 4.11 2.32 4.44
N VAL A 20 5.14 1.50 4.21
CA VAL A 20 6.38 1.94 3.55
C VAL A 20 6.12 2.46 2.15
N TRP A 21 5.37 1.73 1.31
CA TRP A 21 5.07 2.17 -0.05
C TRP A 21 4.19 3.42 -0.07
N TYR A 22 3.14 3.46 0.76
CA TYR A 22 2.33 4.65 0.96
C TYR A 22 3.19 5.88 1.28
N ARG A 23 4.10 5.80 2.26
CA ARG A 23 4.97 6.93 2.62
C ARG A 23 5.87 7.38 1.46
N ARG A 24 6.38 6.45 0.65
CA ARG A 24 7.24 6.80 -0.49
C ARG A 24 6.45 7.55 -1.55
N VAL A 25 5.25 7.08 -1.88
CA VAL A 25 4.37 7.73 -2.86
C VAL A 25 3.87 9.08 -2.33
N ALA A 26 3.35 9.12 -1.10
CA ALA A 26 2.79 10.33 -0.49
C ALA A 26 3.82 11.48 -0.33
N ASN A 27 5.10 11.14 -0.14
CA ASN A 27 6.18 12.12 -0.05
C ASN A 27 6.87 12.41 -1.40
N GLY A 28 6.34 11.89 -2.52
CA GLY A 28 6.92 12.10 -3.85
C GLY A 28 8.30 11.48 -4.06
N ILE A 29 8.67 10.47 -3.25
CA ILE A 29 9.95 9.73 -3.38
C ILE A 29 9.91 8.81 -4.60
N CYS A 30 8.74 8.26 -4.92
CA CYS A 30 8.50 7.45 -6.11
C CYS A 30 7.07 7.66 -6.61
N ASP A 31 6.81 7.32 -7.86
CA ASP A 31 5.47 7.39 -8.43
C ASP A 31 4.64 6.20 -7.97
N PHE A 32 3.31 6.33 -8.01
CA PHE A 32 2.41 5.21 -7.70
C PHE A 32 2.66 3.99 -8.60
N GLU A 33 3.08 4.22 -9.84
CA GLU A 33 3.40 3.16 -10.79
C GLU A 33 4.65 2.36 -10.43
N ASP A 34 5.51 2.88 -9.55
CA ASP A 34 6.69 2.17 -9.04
C ASP A 34 6.32 1.12 -7.97
N VAL A 35 5.10 1.17 -7.41
CA VAL A 35 4.63 0.20 -6.42
C VAL A 35 4.50 -1.18 -7.08
N PRO A 36 5.16 -2.25 -6.58
CA PRO A 36 5.14 -3.56 -7.20
C PRO A 36 3.73 -4.12 -7.39
N LYS A 37 3.46 -4.73 -8.55
CA LYS A 37 2.26 -5.53 -8.81
C LYS A 37 2.36 -6.90 -8.12
N LEU A 38 2.53 -6.89 -6.80
CA LEU A 38 2.71 -8.06 -5.95
C LEU A 38 1.40 -8.34 -5.21
N PHE A 39 0.71 -9.43 -5.58
CA PHE A 39 -0.63 -9.73 -5.06
C PHE A 39 -1.54 -8.48 -5.13
N ASN A 40 -2.18 -8.09 -4.03
CA ASN A 40 -3.02 -6.89 -3.92
C ASN A 40 -2.27 -5.65 -3.38
N LEU A 41 -0.93 -5.65 -3.30
CA LEU A 41 -0.17 -4.56 -2.65
C LEU A 41 -0.51 -3.18 -3.21
N ARG A 42 -0.49 -3.04 -4.55
CA ARG A 42 -0.73 -1.77 -5.24
C ARG A 42 -2.15 -1.22 -4.98
N GLU A 43 -3.14 -2.11 -4.92
CA GLU A 43 -4.53 -1.74 -4.63
C GLU A 43 -4.67 -1.19 -3.21
N VAL A 44 -4.04 -1.84 -2.23
CA VAL A 44 -4.10 -1.41 -0.83
C VAL A 44 -3.33 -0.11 -0.61
N VAL A 45 -2.21 0.10 -1.32
CA VAL A 45 -1.49 1.39 -1.28
C VAL A 45 -2.36 2.50 -1.84
N LYS A 46 -3.10 2.25 -2.94
CA LYS A 46 -4.06 3.22 -3.49
C LYS A 46 -5.17 3.54 -2.50
N GLU A 47 -5.77 2.53 -1.88
CA GLU A 47 -6.80 2.70 -0.86
C GLU A 47 -6.29 3.59 0.29
N LEU A 48 -5.05 3.36 0.76
CA LEU A 48 -4.46 4.13 1.85
C LEU A 48 -4.14 5.59 1.46
N LEU A 49 -3.73 5.82 0.21
CA LEU A 49 -3.57 7.18 -0.33
C LEU A 49 -4.92 7.90 -0.38
N ASP A 50 -5.95 7.25 -0.95
CA ASP A 50 -7.30 7.80 -1.08
C ASP A 50 -7.91 8.13 0.31
N GLN A 51 -7.71 7.26 1.31
CA GLN A 51 -8.16 7.49 2.70
C GLN A 51 -7.47 8.70 3.35
N LYS A 52 -6.14 8.82 3.23
CA LYS A 52 -5.36 9.83 3.97
C LYS A 52 -5.22 11.18 3.26
N VAL A 53 -5.42 11.24 1.95
CA VAL A 53 -5.57 12.52 1.22
C VAL A 53 -6.87 13.22 1.65
N THR A 54 -7.89 12.46 2.02
CA THR A 54 -9.19 12.99 2.47
C THR A 54 -9.16 13.55 3.91
N ASP A 55 -8.09 13.27 4.68
CA ASP A 55 -7.96 13.66 6.10
C ASP A 55 -7.00 14.85 6.32
N GLN A 56 -6.60 15.56 5.26
CA GLN A 56 -5.85 16.81 5.44
C GLN A 56 -6.82 17.93 5.88
N PRO A 57 -6.62 18.55 7.06
CA PRO A 57 -7.38 19.73 7.42
C PRO A 57 -7.04 20.83 6.42
N ILE A 58 -8.08 21.28 5.70
CA ILE A 58 -8.08 22.55 4.96
C ILE A 58 -7.59 23.62 5.95
N SER A 59 -6.34 24.05 5.81
CA SER A 59 -5.83 25.20 6.53
C SER A 59 -6.35 26.43 5.82
N GLU A 60 -7.29 27.13 6.46
CA GLU A 60 -7.75 28.48 6.10
C GLU A 60 -6.61 29.51 6.12
#